data_AF-A0A970MJ96-F1
#
_entry.id   AF-A0A970MJ96-F1
#
_cell.length_a   1.000
_cell.length_b   1.000
_cell.length_c   1.000
_cell.angle_alpha   90.00
_cell.angle_beta   90.00
_cell.angle_gamma   90.00
#
_symmetry.space_group_name_H-M   'P 1'
#
loop_
_entity.id
_entity.type
_entity.pdbx_description
1 polymer ?
#
loop_
_entity_poly.entity_id
_entity_poly.type
_entity_poly.pdbx_seq_one_letter_code
_entity_poly.pdbx_strand_id
1 'polypeptide(L)'
;TLGSTTALEYTVENLEINGINFHTNTVSGTADQGKQVSLSVFARGEFIEDWIFTIITVDNTKEWSFDFSSLIEGFPVPVEEIYAHSRIEDDRGNATVIDLLEDYQYPVEPLYQQYFPLCLH
;
A
#
# COMPACT_ATOMS: atom_id res chain seq x y z
N THR A 1 36.23 4.76 -34.57
CA THR A 1 34.86 4.28 -34.77
C THR A 1 34.03 4.90 -33.66
N LEU A 2 33.09 5.79 -33.97
CA LEU A 2 32.19 6.32 -32.93
C LEU A 2 31.42 5.15 -32.33
N GLY A 3 31.40 5.04 -31.00
CA GLY A 3 30.68 3.98 -30.28
C GLY A 3 29.19 4.04 -30.63
N SER A 4 28.60 2.89 -30.90
CA SER A 4 27.16 2.80 -31.16
C SER A 4 26.39 3.11 -29.88
N THR A 5 25.56 4.14 -29.90
CA THR A 5 24.57 4.38 -28.85
C THR A 5 23.47 3.32 -28.98
N THR A 6 23.15 2.65 -27.87
CA THR A 6 21.95 1.77 -27.78
C THR A 6 20.86 2.57 -27.07
N ALA A 7 19.64 2.55 -27.60
CA ALA A 7 18.47 3.22 -27.01
C ALA A 7 17.43 2.17 -26.60
N LEU A 8 16.76 2.41 -25.47
CA LEU A 8 15.63 1.62 -24.98
C LEU A 8 14.41 2.52 -24.91
N GLU A 9 13.33 2.11 -25.56
CA GLU A 9 12.04 2.80 -25.50
C GLU A 9 11.10 2.09 -24.53
N TYR A 10 10.52 2.83 -23.60
CA TYR A 10 9.51 2.36 -22.66
C TYR A 10 8.30 3.29 -22.65
N THR A 11 7.15 2.73 -22.34
CA THR A 11 5.90 3.47 -22.14
C THR A 11 5.68 3.62 -20.64
N VAL A 12 5.47 4.85 -20.18
CA VAL A 12 4.98 5.10 -18.83
C VAL A 12 3.48 4.83 -18.82
N GLU A 13 3.06 3.90 -17.99
CA GLU A 13 1.68 3.50 -17.82
C GLU A 13 0.94 4.47 -16.91
N ASN A 14 -0.38 4.58 -17.08
CA ASN A 14 -1.22 5.33 -16.16
C ASN A 14 -1.38 4.51 -14.87
N LEU A 15 -0.73 4.95 -13.78
CA LEU A 15 -0.77 4.31 -12.46
C LEU A 15 -0.65 5.37 -11.36
N GLU A 16 -1.52 5.29 -10.36
CA GLU A 16 -1.53 6.18 -9.20
C GLU A 16 -1.92 5.39 -7.94
N ILE A 17 -1.34 5.75 -6.79
CA ILE A 17 -1.85 5.39 -5.46
C ILE A 17 -2.50 6.63 -4.88
N ASN A 18 -3.81 6.56 -4.61
CA ASN A 18 -4.59 7.67 -4.08
C ASN A 18 -4.39 7.85 -2.57
N GLY A 19 -4.08 6.77 -1.86
CA GLY A 19 -3.83 6.80 -0.42
C GLY A 19 -4.07 5.48 0.29
N ILE A 20 -3.72 5.48 1.58
CA ILE A 20 -3.97 4.39 2.52
C ILE A 20 -5.05 4.86 3.51
N ASN A 21 -6.09 4.06 3.69
CA ASN A 21 -7.14 4.34 4.66
C ASN A 21 -7.06 3.33 5.81
N PHE A 22 -6.58 3.79 6.95
CA PHE A 22 -6.42 2.98 8.17
C PHE A 22 -7.73 2.67 8.90
N HIS A 23 -8.83 3.38 8.62
CA HIS A 23 -10.13 3.06 9.21
C HIS A 23 -10.75 1.83 8.55
N THR A 24 -10.57 1.70 7.24
CA THR A 24 -11.09 0.57 6.44
C THR A 24 -10.01 -0.45 6.07
N ASN A 25 -8.76 -0.23 6.48
CA ASN A 25 -7.59 -1.02 6.08
C ASN A 25 -7.47 -1.21 4.57
N THR A 26 -7.65 -0.14 3.79
CA THR A 26 -7.60 -0.22 2.32
C THR A 26 -6.53 0.66 1.71
N VAL A 27 -5.79 0.13 0.74
CA VAL A 27 -4.99 0.94 -0.21
C VAL A 27 -5.80 1.10 -1.48
N SER A 28 -5.84 2.31 -2.05
CA SER A 28 -6.58 2.58 -3.28
C SER A 28 -5.77 3.39 -4.28
N GLY A 29 -6.17 3.34 -5.54
CA GLY A 29 -5.51 4.05 -6.62
C GLY A 29 -6.26 3.98 -7.94
N THR A 30 -5.62 4.45 -9.01
CA THR A 30 -6.16 4.42 -10.37
C THR A 30 -5.19 3.78 -11.35
N ALA A 31 -5.72 3.19 -12.42
CA ALA A 31 -4.96 2.78 -13.61
C ALA A 31 -5.92 2.59 -14.81
N ASP A 32 -5.38 2.35 -15.99
CA ASP A 32 -6.23 2.05 -17.15
C ASP A 32 -6.95 0.71 -17.03
N GLN A 33 -8.20 0.67 -17.52
CA GLN A 33 -9.03 -0.53 -17.54
C GLN A 33 -8.27 -1.71 -18.17
N GLY A 34 -8.35 -2.88 -17.53
CA GLY A 34 -7.75 -4.13 -17.97
C GLY A 34 -6.28 -4.27 -17.64
N LYS A 35 -5.62 -3.23 -17.09
CA LYS A 35 -4.26 -3.35 -16.58
C LYS A 35 -4.21 -4.21 -15.31
N GLN A 36 -3.10 -4.90 -15.15
CA GLN A 36 -2.78 -5.68 -13.96
C GLN A 36 -1.84 -4.87 -13.08
N VAL A 37 -2.35 -4.42 -11.93
CA VAL A 37 -1.55 -3.75 -10.91
C VAL A 37 -1.01 -4.80 -9.96
N SER A 38 0.30 -5.00 -9.97
CA SER A 38 0.99 -5.77 -8.93
C SER A 38 1.18 -4.86 -7.73
N LEU A 39 0.57 -5.21 -6.59
CA LEU A 39 0.61 -4.42 -5.36
C LEU A 39 1.28 -5.25 -4.27
N SER A 40 2.27 -4.65 -3.61
CA SER A 40 2.81 -5.14 -2.35
C SER A 40 2.48 -4.13 -1.25
N VAL A 41 1.90 -4.60 -0.15
CA VAL A 41 1.64 -3.80 1.05
C VAL A 41 2.50 -4.36 2.16
N PHE A 42 3.28 -3.50 2.79
CA PHE A 42 4.20 -3.81 3.87
C PHE A 42 3.70 -3.13 5.13
N ALA A 43 3.70 -3.87 6.23
CA ALA A 43 3.32 -3.38 7.54
C ALA A 43 4.45 -3.59 8.53
N ARG A 44 4.69 -2.57 9.35
CA ARG A 44 5.69 -2.59 10.39
C ARG A 44 5.07 -2.12 11.70
N GLY A 45 5.25 -2.92 12.74
CA GLY A 45 4.93 -2.57 14.12
C GLY A 45 6.17 -2.71 14.99
N GLU A 46 6.01 -2.53 16.30
CA GLU A 46 7.14 -2.50 17.24
C GLU A 46 8.05 -3.73 17.18
N PHE A 47 7.46 -4.93 16.97
CA PHE A 47 8.18 -6.21 17.05
C PHE A 47 8.03 -7.10 15.81
N ILE A 48 7.15 -6.74 14.88
CA ILE A 48 6.79 -7.57 13.74
C ILE A 48 6.81 -6.70 12.48
N GLU A 49 7.35 -7.27 11.42
CA GLU A 49 7.27 -6.75 10.06
C GLU A 49 6.70 -7.88 9.20
N ASP A 50 5.73 -7.56 8.36
CA ASP A 50 5.13 -8.51 7.43
C ASP A 50 4.69 -7.80 6.14
N TRP A 51 4.37 -8.57 5.12
CA TRP A 51 3.93 -8.04 3.84
C TRP A 51 2.96 -8.99 3.12
N ILE A 52 2.13 -8.40 2.26
CA ILE A 52 1.24 -9.14 1.38
C ILE A 52 1.40 -8.67 -0.05
N PHE A 53 1.26 -9.60 -0.98
CA PHE A 53 1.30 -9.35 -2.42
C PHE A 53 -0.02 -9.75 -3.07
N THR A 54 -0.47 -8.95 -4.02
CA THR A 54 -1.64 -9.23 -4.83
C THR A 54 -1.49 -8.68 -6.25
N ILE A 55 -2.31 -9.21 -7.17
CA ILE A 55 -2.46 -8.69 -8.53
C ILE A 55 -3.92 -8.30 -8.72
N ILE A 56 -4.16 -7.03 -9.02
CA ILE A 56 -5.49 -6.46 -9.20
C ILE A 56 -5.71 -6.18 -10.68
N THR A 57 -6.79 -6.71 -11.25
CA THR A 57 -7.21 -6.32 -12.61
C THR A 57 -8.16 -5.14 -12.51
N VAL A 58 -7.78 -4.01 -13.12
CA VAL A 58 -8.58 -2.80 -13.06
C VAL A 58 -9.81 -2.93 -13.95
N ASP A 59 -10.99 -2.66 -13.39
CA ASP A 59 -12.25 -2.78 -14.09
C ASP A 59 -12.57 -1.50 -14.91
N ASN A 60 -13.82 -1.37 -15.35
CA ASN A 60 -14.26 -0.23 -16.16
C ASN A 60 -14.38 1.09 -15.38
N THR A 61 -14.31 1.07 -14.05
CA THR A 61 -14.28 2.28 -13.22
C THR A 61 -12.93 2.97 -13.25
N LYS A 62 -11.87 2.26 -13.67
CA LYS A 62 -10.46 2.69 -13.63
C LYS A 62 -9.90 2.91 -12.22
N GLU A 63 -10.64 2.47 -11.21
CA GLU A 63 -10.21 2.48 -9.81
C GLU A 63 -9.79 1.07 -9.41
N TRP A 64 -8.84 1.00 -8.48
CA TRP A 64 -8.46 -0.24 -7.83
C TRP A 64 -8.36 -0.02 -6.33
N SER A 65 -8.64 -1.08 -5.57
CA SER A 65 -8.58 -1.07 -4.12
C SER A 65 -8.19 -2.45 -3.61
N PHE A 66 -7.50 -2.48 -2.47
CA PHE A 66 -7.09 -3.69 -1.79
C PHE A 66 -7.25 -3.55 -0.28
N ASP A 67 -7.97 -4.50 0.32
CA ASP A 67 -8.12 -4.65 1.76
C ASP A 67 -6.92 -5.44 2.33
N PHE A 68 -6.15 -4.79 3.19
CA PHE A 68 -4.99 -5.37 3.85
C PHE A 68 -5.26 -5.81 5.30
N SER A 69 -6.52 -5.93 5.72
CA SER A 69 -6.88 -6.33 7.09
C SER A 69 -6.19 -7.63 7.53
N SER A 70 -6.08 -8.61 6.63
CA SER A 70 -5.43 -9.90 6.94
C SER A 70 -3.93 -9.77 7.22
N LEU A 71 -3.27 -8.73 6.70
CA LEU A 71 -1.85 -8.46 6.97
C LEU A 71 -1.67 -8.05 8.44
N ILE A 72 -2.55 -7.20 8.95
CA ILE A 72 -2.38 -6.58 10.28
C ILE A 72 -3.06 -7.35 11.41
N GLU A 73 -3.92 -8.33 11.11
CA GLU A 73 -4.62 -9.17 12.11
C GLU A 73 -3.63 -9.90 13.06
N GLY A 74 -2.44 -10.24 12.57
CA GLY A 74 -1.40 -10.92 13.35
C GLY A 74 -0.56 -10.02 14.26
N PHE A 75 -0.75 -8.70 14.21
CA PHE A 75 0.10 -7.76 14.94
C PHE A 75 -0.38 -7.62 16.39
N PRO A 76 0.49 -7.81 17.40
CA PRO A 76 0.11 -7.76 18.82
C PRO A 76 -0.16 -6.33 19.33
N VAL A 77 0.30 -5.34 18.58
CA VAL A 77 0.15 -3.90 18.83
C VAL A 77 -0.25 -3.23 17.51
N PRO A 78 -0.83 -2.01 17.52
CA PRO A 78 -1.11 -1.27 16.30
C PRO A 78 0.13 -1.12 15.43
N VAL A 79 -0.04 -1.21 14.11
CA VAL A 79 1.02 -0.93 13.13
C VAL A 79 1.50 0.52 13.27
N GLU A 80 2.81 0.73 13.11
CA GLU A 80 3.46 2.04 13.18
C GLU A 80 3.62 2.65 11.78
N GLU A 81 3.81 1.81 10.76
CA GLU A 81 4.07 2.23 9.38
C GLU A 81 3.35 1.28 8.41
N ILE A 82 2.78 1.83 7.35
CA ILE A 82 2.32 1.08 6.17
C ILE A 82 2.98 1.67 4.93
N TYR A 83 3.52 0.77 4.10
CA TYR A 83 4.11 1.11 2.81
C TYR A 83 3.40 0.33 1.69
N ALA A 84 3.06 1.03 0.62
CA ALA A 84 2.43 0.46 -0.56
C ALA A 84 3.35 0.65 -1.77
N HIS A 85 3.66 -0.46 -2.45
CA HIS A 85 4.42 -0.51 -3.68
C HIS A 85 3.53 -1.05 -4.80
N SER A 86 3.24 -0.23 -5.79
CA SER A 86 2.43 -0.62 -6.95
C SER A 86 3.26 -0.58 -8.23
N ARG A 87 3.03 -1.55 -9.12
CA ARG A 87 3.65 -1.56 -10.44
C ARG A 87 2.76 -2.15 -11.53
N ILE A 88 2.97 -1.68 -12.76
CA ILE A 88 2.47 -2.28 -14.00
C ILE A 88 3.69 -2.61 -14.86
N GLU A 89 3.81 -3.86 -15.28
CA GLU A 89 4.87 -4.32 -16.19
C GLU A 89 4.36 -4.38 -17.64
N ASP A 90 5.23 -4.02 -18.58
CA ASP A 90 5.04 -4.27 -20.02
C ASP A 90 5.57 -5.66 -20.41
N ASP A 91 5.22 -6.13 -21.61
CA ASP A 91 5.63 -7.46 -22.12
C ASP A 91 7.16 -7.62 -22.31
N ARG A 92 7.93 -6.54 -22.15
CA ARG A 92 9.39 -6.52 -22.26
C ARG A 92 10.06 -6.43 -20.89
N GLY A 93 9.29 -6.43 -19.81
CA GLY A 93 9.75 -6.35 -18.43
C GLY A 93 10.09 -4.92 -17.97
N ASN A 94 9.71 -3.88 -18.71
CA ASN A 94 9.76 -2.52 -18.21
C ASN A 94 8.58 -2.31 -17.25
N ALA A 95 8.76 -1.48 -16.23
CA ALA A 95 7.70 -1.22 -15.26
C ALA A 95 7.49 0.27 -15.05
N THR A 96 6.22 0.65 -14.88
CA THR A 96 5.88 1.88 -14.16
C THR A 96 5.63 1.53 -12.71
N VAL A 97 6.27 2.26 -11.79
CA VAL A 97 6.28 1.97 -10.36
C VAL A 97 5.88 3.22 -9.59
N ILE A 98 4.97 3.08 -8.64
CA ILE A 98 4.57 4.12 -7.69
C ILE A 98 4.66 3.56 -6.27
N ASP A 99 5.33 4.32 -5.42
CA ASP A 99 5.58 4.03 -4.02
C ASP A 99 4.86 5.06 -3.15
N LEU A 100 4.14 4.60 -2.12
CA LEU A 100 3.55 5.43 -1.09
C LEU A 100 3.96 4.92 0.27
N LEU A 101 4.61 5.78 1.05
CA LEU A 101 4.89 5.55 2.47
C LEU A 101 3.96 6.46 3.28
N GLU A 102 3.16 5.88 4.17
CA GLU A 102 2.44 6.64 5.18
C GLU A 102 2.85 6.17 6.58
N ASP A 103 3.38 7.11 7.36
CA ASP A 103 3.61 6.92 8.78
C ASP A 103 2.25 6.94 9.49
N TYR A 104 1.94 5.87 10.21
CA TYR A 104 0.79 5.85 11.10
C TYR A 104 1.15 6.61 12.39
N GLN A 105 1.38 7.92 12.28
CA GLN A 105 1.42 8.79 13.45
C GLN A 105 0.00 8.87 13.98
N TYR A 106 -0.28 8.06 15.02
CA TYR A 106 -1.49 8.06 15.86
C TYR A 106 -2.60 9.01 15.39
N PRO A 107 -3.82 8.54 15.08
CA PRO A 107 -4.95 9.45 15.26
C PRO A 107 -4.86 9.96 16.69
N VAL A 108 -4.81 11.28 16.87
CA VAL A 108 -5.01 11.93 18.16
C VAL A 108 -6.41 11.55 18.64
N GLU A 109 -6.53 10.37 19.23
CA GLU A 109 -7.64 9.98 20.07
C GLU A 109 -7.69 10.98 21.23
N PRO A 110 -8.84 11.63 21.51
CA PRO A 110 -8.99 12.38 22.73
C PRO A 110 -8.94 11.41 23.91
N LEU A 111 -7.77 11.36 24.55
CA LEU A 111 -7.47 10.86 25.90
C LEU A 111 -8.64 10.20 26.66
N TYR A 112 -8.46 8.91 26.96
CA TYR A 112 -8.86 8.24 28.21
C TYR A 112 -10.32 8.40 28.68
N GLN A 113 -11.10 7.33 28.58
CA GLN A 113 -12.13 7.04 29.59
C GLN A 113 -11.89 5.66 30.20
N GLN A 114 -10.80 5.56 30.97
CA GLN A 114 -10.56 4.43 31.85
C GLN A 114 -11.32 4.67 33.16
N TYR A 115 -12.50 4.05 33.30
CA TYR A 115 -13.16 3.92 34.59
C TYR A 115 -12.40 2.89 35.43
N PHE A 116 -11.63 3.36 36.43
CA PHE A 116 -11.15 2.49 37.50
C PHE A 116 -12.27 2.33 38.55
N PRO A 117 -12.71 1.10 38.89
CA PRO A 117 -13.52 0.91 40.07
C PRO A 117 -12.68 1.20 41.31
N LEU A 118 -13.11 2.16 42.13
CA LEU A 118 -12.58 2.40 43.46
C LEU A 118 -12.81 1.16 44.33
N CYS A 119 -11.79 0.33 44.53
CA CYS A 119 -11.74 -0.57 45.68
C CYS A 119 -11.24 0.23 46.89
N LEU A 120 -12.16 0.63 47.77
CA LEU A 120 -11.84 0.95 49.16
C LEU A 120 -11.56 -0.36 49.92
N HIS A 121 -10.44 -0.42 50.65
CA HIS A 121 -10.32 -1.09 51.95
C HIS A 121 -9.42 -0.23 52.84
#